data_AF-A0A7C2SSS3-F1
#
_entry.id   AF-A0A7C2SSS3-F1
#
_cell.length_a   1.000
_cell.length_b   1.000
_cell.length_c   1.000
_cell.angle_alpha   90.00
_cell.angle_beta   90.00
_cell.angle_gamma   90.00
#
_symmetry.space_group_name_H-M   'P 1'
#
loop_
_entity.id
_entity.type
_entity.pdbx_description
1 polymer ?
#
loop_
_entity_poly.entity_id
_entity_poly.type
_entity_poly.pdbx_seq_one_letter_code
_entity_poly.pdbx_strand_id
1 'polypeptide(L)'
;MKSLNRIVLILFAISLLSAQQISINRINLMPDFPSPYLMRDWKEVTIGYDSFVFDYNKEGQYLPLLFFRNNTVNYPDDISFGLHTVVGTTSPTSGEAINVIPAVVGATLVGINKSNQNGYNWVRMCREYFNNRPEQNVYKNHPVDDTYDDWWYETMPNVFFYQLYDLYSNIDDFDYQLRSVANQWLRAVESMGGSSTPWNVPNMDYTGWDLSNMTPHIGDVKEPEAAGALAWILYNAYKETGEEKYKNGAEWSMEFLNNYPTNPSYELQLPYGVYIAAKMNAELGTQYNLEKMLNWTFDVGPLRNWGSVVGTWGGLDMHGLIGEVNGVNDYPFLMNTFQQAGALLPLLRYDDRFADALGKWMLNAANATRYFYPN
;
A
#
# COMPACT_ATOMS: atom_id res chain seq x y z
N MET A 1 29.14 -59.12 -33.47
CA MET A 1 28.04 -59.36 -32.49
C MET A 1 28.68 -59.78 -31.18
N LYS A 2 28.60 -59.07 -30.05
CA LYS A 2 27.60 -58.13 -29.54
C LYS A 2 28.29 -57.02 -28.73
N SER A 3 27.74 -55.81 -28.85
CA SER A 3 28.13 -54.61 -28.14
C SER A 3 27.94 -54.75 -26.62
N LEU A 4 28.95 -54.32 -25.86
CA LEU A 4 28.87 -54.14 -24.42
C LEU A 4 28.24 -52.76 -24.17
N ASN A 5 26.93 -52.73 -23.94
CA ASN A 5 26.21 -51.50 -23.59
C ASN A 5 26.64 -51.05 -22.20
N ARG A 6 27.41 -49.95 -22.13
CA ARG A 6 27.57 -49.15 -20.91
C ARG A 6 26.29 -48.32 -20.74
N ILE A 7 25.37 -48.80 -19.91
CA ILE A 7 24.29 -47.96 -19.39
C ILE A 7 24.83 -47.28 -18.14
N VAL A 8 25.17 -46.00 -18.26
CA VAL A 8 25.37 -45.10 -17.12
C VAL A 8 23.98 -44.64 -16.68
N LEU A 9 23.48 -45.18 -15.57
CA LEU A 9 22.31 -44.63 -14.89
C LEU A 9 22.72 -43.33 -14.19
N ILE A 10 22.39 -42.19 -14.77
CA ILE A 10 22.38 -40.91 -14.05
C ILE A 10 21.05 -40.88 -13.28
N LEU A 11 21.11 -41.21 -11.99
CA LEU A 11 20.03 -40.92 -11.05
C LEU A 11 20.00 -39.40 -10.84
N PHE A 12 19.11 -38.71 -11.56
CA PHE A 12 18.67 -37.38 -11.18
C PHE A 12 17.86 -37.52 -9.88
N ALA A 13 18.52 -37.34 -8.75
CA ALA A 13 17.83 -37.04 -7.51
C ALA A 13 17.20 -35.66 -7.68
N ILE A 14 15.91 -35.63 -8.04
CA ILE A 14 15.08 -34.43 -7.89
C ILE A 14 14.87 -34.28 -6.38
N SER A 15 15.85 -33.69 -5.69
CA SER A 15 15.57 -33.04 -4.42
C SER A 15 14.61 -31.91 -4.76
N LEU A 16 13.35 -32.04 -4.33
CA LEU A 16 12.47 -30.90 -4.16
C LEU A 16 13.18 -29.99 -3.17
N LEU A 17 13.99 -29.06 -3.67
CA LEU A 17 14.56 -27.99 -2.90
C LEU A 17 13.38 -27.06 -2.58
N SER A 18 12.63 -27.39 -1.53
CA SER A 18 11.80 -26.37 -0.89
C SER A 18 12.77 -25.33 -0.35
N ALA A 19 12.64 -24.09 -0.82
CA ALA A 19 13.46 -23.00 -0.31
C ALA A 19 13.32 -22.94 1.22
N GLN A 20 14.44 -22.78 1.93
CA GLN A 20 14.42 -22.71 3.38
C GLN A 20 13.53 -21.54 3.81
N GLN A 21 12.49 -21.85 4.58
CA GLN A 21 11.56 -20.85 5.07
C GLN A 21 12.27 -19.94 6.08
N ILE A 22 12.03 -18.64 5.97
CA ILE A 22 12.58 -17.59 6.82
C ILE A 22 11.48 -17.14 7.78
N SER A 23 11.78 -17.25 9.07
CA SER A 23 10.84 -16.84 10.11
C SER A 23 10.88 -15.33 10.34
N ILE A 24 9.73 -14.74 10.70
CA ILE A 24 9.63 -13.36 11.14
C ILE A 24 9.36 -13.35 12.65
N ASN A 25 10.21 -12.65 13.41
CA ASN A 25 10.25 -12.78 14.87
C ASN A 25 8.91 -12.45 15.53
N ARG A 26 8.29 -11.33 15.14
CA ARG A 26 6.98 -10.93 15.69
C ARG A 26 5.88 -11.93 15.35
N ILE A 27 5.87 -12.47 14.13
CA ILE A 27 4.86 -13.45 13.67
C ILE A 27 4.99 -14.76 14.44
N ASN A 28 6.21 -15.18 14.81
CA ASN A 28 6.42 -16.39 15.61
C ASN A 28 5.71 -16.36 16.97
N LEU A 29 5.38 -15.18 17.48
CA LEU A 29 4.63 -15.01 18.73
C LEU A 29 3.13 -15.26 18.59
N MET A 30 2.61 -15.37 17.35
CA MET A 30 1.21 -15.71 17.07
C MET A 30 1.00 -17.22 17.16
N PRO A 31 -0.22 -17.71 17.41
CA PRO A 31 -0.51 -19.13 17.28
C PRO A 31 -0.46 -19.55 15.80
N ASP A 32 -0.13 -20.80 15.54
CA ASP A 32 -0.17 -21.35 14.18
C ASP A 32 -1.61 -21.43 13.64
N PHE A 33 -2.58 -21.52 14.55
CA PHE A 33 -4.01 -21.50 14.24
C PHE A 33 -4.75 -20.66 15.27
N PRO A 34 -5.55 -19.66 14.86
CA PRO A 34 -6.22 -18.76 15.79
C PRO A 34 -7.40 -19.44 16.50
N SER A 35 -7.79 -18.91 17.66
CA SER A 35 -8.85 -19.52 18.49
C SER A 35 -9.74 -18.47 19.18
N PRO A 36 -11.07 -18.50 18.97
CA PRO A 36 -11.77 -19.37 18.04
C PRO A 36 -11.47 -18.95 16.59
N TYR A 37 -11.47 -19.94 15.70
CA TYR A 37 -11.36 -19.71 14.27
C TYR A 37 -12.74 -19.46 13.65
N LEU A 38 -12.89 -18.31 13.00
CA LEU A 38 -14.03 -17.98 12.18
C LEU A 38 -13.57 -17.10 11.02
N MET A 39 -13.56 -17.69 9.82
CA MET A 39 -13.23 -16.97 8.59
C MET A 39 -14.50 -16.43 7.96
N ARG A 40 -14.53 -15.12 7.70
CA ARG A 40 -15.61 -14.51 6.92
C ARG A 40 -15.42 -14.81 5.44
N ASP A 41 -16.52 -14.81 4.69
CA ASP A 41 -16.42 -14.62 3.26
C ASP A 41 -16.08 -13.16 2.98
N TRP A 42 -14.78 -12.88 2.82
CA TRP A 42 -14.29 -11.53 2.59
C TRP A 42 -14.80 -10.91 1.29
N LYS A 43 -15.14 -11.73 0.29
CA LYS A 43 -15.74 -11.24 -0.94
C LYS A 43 -17.14 -10.70 -0.67
N GLU A 44 -17.97 -11.46 0.06
CA GLU A 44 -19.31 -11.03 0.45
C GLU A 44 -19.26 -9.81 1.39
N VAL A 45 -18.28 -9.74 2.30
CA VAL A 45 -18.08 -8.55 3.14
C VAL A 45 -17.79 -7.31 2.29
N THR A 46 -16.91 -7.41 1.28
CA THR A 46 -16.62 -6.29 0.37
C THR A 46 -17.83 -5.88 -0.45
N ILE A 47 -18.60 -6.84 -0.99
CA ILE A 47 -19.85 -6.56 -1.72
C ILE A 47 -20.86 -5.85 -0.80
N GLY A 48 -21.01 -6.34 0.44
CA GLY A 48 -21.88 -5.74 1.45
C GLY A 48 -21.46 -4.32 1.81
N TYR A 49 -20.17 -4.08 2.06
CA TYR A 49 -19.61 -2.76 2.32
C TYR A 49 -19.89 -1.80 1.16
N ASP A 50 -19.58 -2.22 -0.07
CA ASP A 50 -19.80 -1.41 -1.27
C ASP A 50 -21.28 -1.02 -1.42
N SER A 51 -22.18 -1.98 -1.30
CA SER A 51 -23.63 -1.74 -1.40
C SER A 51 -24.17 -0.82 -0.31
N PHE A 52 -23.55 -0.80 0.87
CA PHE A 52 -23.97 0.03 1.99
C PHE A 52 -23.42 1.45 1.87
N VAL A 53 -22.13 1.58 1.53
CA VAL A 53 -21.42 2.86 1.52
C VAL A 53 -21.71 3.67 0.26
N PHE A 54 -21.87 3.03 -0.90
CA PHE A 54 -22.18 3.71 -2.16
C PHE A 54 -23.69 3.92 -2.41
N ASP A 55 -24.51 3.83 -1.36
CA ASP A 55 -25.94 4.13 -1.40
C ASP A 55 -26.20 5.57 -0.93
N TYR A 56 -26.35 6.49 -1.88
CA TYR A 56 -26.64 7.90 -1.60
C TYR A 56 -28.04 8.11 -0.99
N ASN A 57 -28.96 7.17 -1.19
CA ASN A 57 -30.32 7.27 -0.66
C ASN A 57 -30.45 6.54 0.68
N LYS A 58 -29.35 6.09 1.29
CA LYS A 58 -29.37 5.38 2.56
C LYS A 58 -29.85 6.31 3.67
N GLU A 59 -30.91 5.91 4.36
CA GLU A 59 -31.46 6.65 5.50
C GLU A 59 -31.04 6.01 6.83
N GLY A 60 -30.87 6.85 7.86
CA GLY A 60 -30.53 6.42 9.21
C GLY A 60 -29.68 7.46 9.94
N GLN A 61 -29.39 7.20 11.21
CA GLN A 61 -28.51 8.07 11.98
C GLN A 61 -27.12 8.10 11.34
N TYR A 62 -26.62 9.29 10.99
CA TYR A 62 -25.33 9.53 10.32
C TYR A 62 -25.22 9.01 8.87
N LEU A 63 -26.34 8.61 8.24
CA LEU A 63 -26.39 8.19 6.84
C LEU A 63 -27.00 9.29 5.95
N PRO A 64 -26.63 9.33 4.65
CA PRO A 64 -25.69 8.45 3.94
C PRO A 64 -24.21 8.70 4.32
N LEU A 65 -23.33 7.74 4.01
CA LEU A 65 -21.87 7.90 4.16
C LEU A 65 -21.18 8.41 2.89
N LEU A 66 -21.95 8.59 1.83
CA LEU A 66 -21.54 9.08 0.53
C LEU A 66 -22.12 10.47 0.31
N PHE A 67 -21.32 11.36 -0.27
CA PHE A 67 -21.79 12.67 -0.72
C PHE A 67 -21.20 13.02 -2.09
N PHE A 68 -21.92 13.82 -2.86
CA PHE A 68 -21.47 14.31 -4.17
C PHE A 68 -20.85 15.70 -4.09
N ARG A 69 -19.92 15.97 -5.00
CA ARG A 69 -19.37 17.29 -5.30
C ARG A 69 -19.72 17.61 -6.75
N ASN A 70 -20.33 18.77 -6.97
CA ASN A 70 -20.63 19.26 -8.31
C ASN A 70 -19.64 20.38 -8.66
N ASN A 71 -19.29 20.49 -9.95
CA ASN A 71 -18.35 21.49 -10.46
C ASN A 71 -17.04 21.48 -9.69
N THR A 72 -16.29 20.40 -9.89
CA THR A 72 -15.13 20.09 -9.05
C THR A 72 -13.94 21.02 -9.34
N VAL A 73 -12.96 21.05 -8.44
CA VAL A 73 -11.88 22.05 -8.50
C VAL A 73 -10.83 21.67 -9.53
N ASN A 74 -10.43 20.40 -9.58
CA ASN A 74 -9.38 19.94 -10.48
C ASN A 74 -9.91 19.60 -11.89
N TYR A 75 -11.22 19.38 -11.99
CA TYR A 75 -11.95 19.08 -13.22
C TYR A 75 -13.27 19.87 -13.26
N PRO A 76 -13.23 21.17 -13.63
CA PRO A 76 -14.43 21.98 -13.75
C PRO A 76 -15.48 21.32 -14.65
N ASP A 77 -16.76 21.55 -14.35
CA ASP A 77 -17.93 20.94 -15.02
C ASP A 77 -18.11 19.42 -14.80
N ASP A 78 -17.15 18.70 -14.21
CA ASP A 78 -17.35 17.31 -13.79
C ASP A 78 -18.08 17.24 -12.43
N ILE A 79 -18.58 16.04 -12.12
CA ILE A 79 -19.03 15.64 -10.78
C ILE A 79 -17.98 14.74 -10.14
N SER A 80 -17.89 14.75 -8.81
CA SER A 80 -17.12 13.80 -8.03
C SER A 80 -17.88 13.40 -6.77
N PHE A 81 -17.26 12.58 -5.92
CA PHE A 81 -17.83 12.09 -4.68
C PHE A 81 -16.78 12.07 -3.57
N GLY A 82 -17.26 11.95 -2.34
CA GLY A 82 -16.43 11.58 -1.20
C GLY A 82 -17.17 10.61 -0.30
N LEU A 83 -16.40 9.92 0.53
CA LEU A 83 -16.91 9.08 1.61
C LEU A 83 -16.58 9.75 2.94
N HIS A 84 -17.50 9.71 3.90
CA HIS A 84 -17.21 10.16 5.25
C HIS A 84 -16.04 9.37 5.83
N THR A 85 -14.95 10.06 6.21
CA THR A 85 -13.82 9.45 6.92
C THR A 85 -14.25 8.89 8.28
N VAL A 86 -15.11 9.63 9.00
CA VAL A 86 -15.61 9.24 10.32
C VAL A 86 -17.13 9.29 10.30
N VAL A 87 -17.77 8.22 10.78
CA VAL A 87 -19.23 8.18 10.95
C VAL A 87 -19.66 9.24 11.96
N GLY A 88 -20.60 10.10 11.57
CA GLY A 88 -21.04 11.23 12.39
C GLY A 88 -20.09 12.43 12.39
N THR A 89 -19.22 12.55 11.39
CA THR A 89 -18.33 13.70 11.20
C THR A 89 -19.08 15.05 11.22
N THR A 90 -18.44 16.07 11.80
CA THR A 90 -18.90 17.47 11.72
C THR A 90 -18.53 18.14 10.40
N SER A 91 -17.77 17.44 9.54
CA SER A 91 -17.30 17.91 8.23
C SER A 91 -17.76 16.95 7.12
N PRO A 92 -19.09 16.80 6.89
CA PRO A 92 -19.67 15.77 6.02
C PRO A 92 -19.35 15.95 4.53
N THR A 93 -18.72 17.07 4.13
CA THR A 93 -18.26 17.31 2.75
C THR A 93 -16.76 17.10 2.58
N SER A 94 -16.06 16.69 3.65
CA SER A 94 -14.65 16.33 3.63
C SER A 94 -14.52 14.82 3.55
N GLY A 95 -13.81 14.33 2.54
CA GLY A 95 -13.62 12.92 2.30
C GLY A 95 -12.26 12.70 1.66
N GLU A 96 -11.52 11.76 2.23
CA GLU A 96 -10.10 11.57 1.98
C GLU A 96 -9.81 10.54 0.89
N ALA A 97 -8.80 10.80 0.05
CA ALA A 97 -8.40 9.93 -1.04
C ALA A 97 -8.03 8.52 -0.57
N ILE A 98 -7.37 8.43 0.59
CA ILE A 98 -6.95 7.19 1.26
C ILE A 98 -8.13 6.30 1.69
N ASN A 99 -9.35 6.86 1.77
CA ASN A 99 -10.57 6.11 2.03
C ASN A 99 -11.30 5.84 0.70
N VAL A 100 -11.40 6.87 -0.14
CA VAL A 100 -12.18 6.85 -1.38
C VAL A 100 -11.59 5.93 -2.45
N ILE A 101 -10.32 6.12 -2.82
CA ILE A 101 -9.69 5.38 -3.91
C ILE A 101 -9.61 3.88 -3.61
N PRO A 102 -9.10 3.43 -2.44
CA PRO A 102 -9.03 1.99 -2.17
C PRO A 102 -10.40 1.34 -1.99
N ALA A 103 -11.47 2.08 -1.63
CA ALA A 103 -12.83 1.53 -1.66
C ALA A 103 -13.28 1.18 -3.09
N VAL A 104 -12.92 2.00 -4.09
CA VAL A 104 -13.18 1.73 -5.51
C VAL A 104 -12.33 0.55 -6.02
N VAL A 105 -11.05 0.49 -5.63
CA VAL A 105 -10.15 -0.63 -5.95
C VAL A 105 -10.70 -1.94 -5.38
N GLY A 106 -11.00 -1.97 -4.08
CA GLY A 106 -11.50 -3.17 -3.40
C GLY A 106 -12.81 -3.71 -4.00
N ALA A 107 -13.77 -2.83 -4.29
CA ALA A 107 -15.01 -3.21 -4.96
C ALA A 107 -14.76 -3.81 -6.36
N THR A 108 -13.82 -3.24 -7.10
CA THR A 108 -13.45 -3.75 -8.43
C THR A 108 -12.82 -5.13 -8.36
N LEU A 109 -11.93 -5.38 -7.39
CA LEU A 109 -11.27 -6.68 -7.20
C LEU A 109 -12.25 -7.83 -6.92
N VAL A 110 -13.43 -7.54 -6.36
CA VAL A 110 -14.49 -8.54 -6.14
C VAL A 110 -15.51 -8.65 -7.28
N GLY A 111 -15.29 -7.90 -8.37
CA GLY A 111 -16.07 -7.98 -9.62
C GLY A 111 -17.13 -6.89 -9.80
N ILE A 112 -17.14 -5.84 -8.97
CA ILE A 112 -18.07 -4.72 -9.14
C ILE A 112 -17.49 -3.74 -10.16
N ASN A 113 -18.20 -3.50 -11.26
CA ASN A 113 -17.74 -2.54 -12.26
C ASN A 113 -17.98 -1.09 -11.79
N LYS A 114 -16.96 -0.49 -11.17
CA LYS A 114 -17.04 0.88 -10.65
C LYS A 114 -16.97 1.95 -11.74
N SER A 115 -16.61 1.60 -12.98
CA SER A 115 -16.74 2.53 -14.12
C SER A 115 -18.20 2.70 -14.57
N ASN A 116 -19.09 1.80 -14.15
CA ASN A 116 -20.50 1.84 -14.49
C ASN A 116 -21.34 1.13 -13.41
N GLN A 117 -21.41 1.73 -12.22
CA GLN A 117 -22.25 1.25 -11.13
C GLN A 117 -23.32 2.29 -10.82
N ASN A 118 -24.60 1.89 -10.89
CA ASN A 118 -25.76 2.73 -10.59
C ASN A 118 -25.81 4.03 -11.42
N GLY A 119 -25.32 3.99 -12.67
CA GLY A 119 -25.29 5.14 -13.58
C GLY A 119 -24.10 6.08 -13.37
N TYR A 120 -23.17 5.74 -12.48
CA TYR A 120 -21.99 6.54 -12.18
C TYR A 120 -20.69 5.84 -12.59
N ASN A 121 -19.74 6.65 -13.06
CA ASN A 121 -18.36 6.24 -13.26
C ASN A 121 -17.51 6.72 -12.07
N TRP A 122 -17.54 5.94 -10.99
CA TRP A 122 -16.80 6.24 -9.75
C TRP A 122 -15.29 6.33 -9.98
N VAL A 123 -14.77 5.55 -10.93
CA VAL A 123 -13.36 5.56 -11.31
C VAL A 123 -12.95 6.92 -11.89
N ARG A 124 -13.72 7.47 -12.84
CA ARG A 124 -13.49 8.80 -13.41
C ARG A 124 -13.60 9.89 -12.35
N MET A 125 -14.52 9.75 -11.39
CA MET A 125 -14.69 10.73 -10.32
C MET A 125 -13.50 10.80 -9.35
N CYS A 126 -12.72 9.73 -9.21
CA CYS A 126 -11.49 9.73 -8.40
C CYS A 126 -10.43 10.72 -8.91
N ARG A 127 -10.51 11.15 -10.18
CA ARG A 127 -9.61 12.17 -10.74
C ARG A 127 -9.63 13.48 -9.96
N GLU A 128 -10.73 13.79 -9.27
CA GLU A 128 -10.79 15.01 -8.45
C GLU A 128 -9.73 15.04 -7.34
N TYR A 129 -9.14 13.91 -6.96
CA TYR A 129 -8.04 13.84 -6.00
C TYR A 129 -6.65 14.04 -6.65
N PHE A 130 -6.56 14.03 -7.98
CA PHE A 130 -5.36 14.47 -8.69
C PHE A 130 -5.31 16.00 -8.61
N ASN A 131 -4.31 16.54 -7.90
CA ASN A 131 -4.14 17.97 -7.76
C ASN A 131 -3.63 18.54 -9.10
N ASN A 132 -4.57 18.88 -9.98
CA ASN A 132 -4.35 19.33 -11.36
C ASN A 132 -3.88 20.80 -11.39
N ARG A 133 -2.81 21.05 -10.64
CA ARG A 133 -2.14 22.33 -10.46
C ARG A 133 -0.66 22.15 -10.77
N PRO A 134 -0.05 23.03 -11.59
CA PRO A 134 1.29 22.82 -12.12
C PRO A 134 2.38 22.58 -11.07
N GLU A 135 2.24 23.11 -9.86
CA GLU A 135 3.28 22.99 -8.84
C GLU A 135 3.38 21.59 -8.21
N GLN A 136 2.27 20.84 -8.12
CA GLN A 136 2.22 19.54 -7.47
C GLN A 136 1.94 18.38 -8.43
N ASN A 137 0.86 18.41 -9.22
CA ASN A 137 0.54 17.39 -10.25
C ASN A 137 0.62 15.92 -9.77
N VAL A 138 0.17 15.66 -8.54
CA VAL A 138 0.09 14.32 -7.94
C VAL A 138 -1.27 14.09 -7.31
N TYR A 139 -1.60 12.84 -6.98
CA TYR A 139 -2.76 12.57 -6.13
C TYR A 139 -2.48 13.05 -4.71
N LYS A 140 -3.42 13.79 -4.13
CA LYS A 140 -3.39 14.35 -2.78
C LYS A 140 -4.52 13.77 -1.94
N ASN A 141 -4.46 13.99 -0.63
CA ASN A 141 -5.46 13.42 0.26
C ASN A 141 -6.82 14.12 0.17
N HIS A 142 -6.84 15.42 -0.14
CA HIS A 142 -8.05 16.17 -0.45
C HIS A 142 -7.98 16.80 -1.84
N PRO A 143 -9.13 17.12 -2.48
CA PRO A 143 -9.15 17.78 -3.78
C PRO A 143 -8.44 19.14 -3.82
N VAL A 144 -8.43 19.85 -2.69
CA VAL A 144 -7.63 21.06 -2.50
C VAL A 144 -6.74 20.80 -1.29
N ASP A 145 -5.47 20.57 -1.56
CA ASP A 145 -4.50 20.17 -0.56
C ASP A 145 -3.10 20.60 -1.02
N ASP A 146 -2.66 21.73 -0.50
CA ASP A 146 -1.32 22.27 -0.75
C ASP A 146 -0.39 21.99 0.45
N THR A 147 -0.75 21.03 1.31
CA THR A 147 0.08 20.62 2.45
C THR A 147 1.27 19.77 1.98
N TYR A 148 2.24 19.60 2.87
CA TYR A 148 3.45 18.82 2.66
C TYR A 148 3.96 18.23 3.98
N ASP A 149 3.07 18.13 4.96
CA ASP A 149 3.43 17.98 6.37
C ASP A 149 3.79 16.55 6.75
N ASP A 150 3.21 15.56 6.08
CA ASP A 150 3.33 14.14 6.44
C ASP A 150 3.41 13.27 5.18
N TRP A 151 4.50 12.52 5.08
CA TRP A 151 4.83 11.69 3.92
C TRP A 151 3.77 10.68 3.54
N TRP A 152 3.05 10.10 4.49
CA TRP A 152 2.09 9.06 4.16
C TRP A 152 0.90 9.63 3.40
N TYR A 153 0.39 10.80 3.80
CA TYR A 153 -0.68 11.50 3.09
C TYR A 153 -0.22 12.00 1.71
N GLU A 154 1.06 12.29 1.55
CA GLU A 154 1.65 12.68 0.27
C GLU A 154 1.77 11.51 -0.72
N THR A 155 2.12 10.32 -0.24
CA THR A 155 2.51 9.19 -1.11
C THR A 155 1.40 8.17 -1.32
N MET A 156 0.60 7.86 -0.30
CA MET A 156 -0.37 6.77 -0.36
C MET A 156 -1.51 6.99 -1.36
N PRO A 157 -2.09 8.20 -1.54
CA PRO A 157 -3.06 8.45 -2.61
C PRO A 157 -2.52 8.08 -4.01
N ASN A 158 -1.22 8.29 -4.26
CA ASN A 158 -0.57 7.95 -5.52
C ASN A 158 -0.41 6.44 -5.71
N VAL A 159 -0.05 5.71 -4.64
CA VAL A 159 -0.02 4.23 -4.65
C VAL A 159 -1.40 3.67 -5.00
N PHE A 160 -2.46 4.18 -4.36
CA PHE A 160 -3.83 3.74 -4.61
C PHE A 160 -4.32 4.12 -6.01
N PHE A 161 -3.93 5.29 -6.52
CA PHE A 161 -4.21 5.66 -7.91
C PHE A 161 -3.58 4.68 -8.89
N TYR A 162 -2.33 4.27 -8.71
CA TYR A 162 -1.69 3.29 -9.60
C TYR A 162 -2.38 1.92 -9.57
N GLN A 163 -2.91 1.50 -8.41
CA GLN A 163 -3.76 0.31 -8.34
C GLN A 163 -5.06 0.49 -9.12
N LEU A 164 -5.68 1.67 -9.03
CA LEU A 164 -6.88 2.00 -9.80
C LEU A 164 -6.59 2.06 -11.31
N TYR A 165 -5.44 2.60 -11.69
CA TYR A 165 -4.95 2.66 -13.08
C TYR A 165 -4.81 1.26 -13.68
N ASP A 166 -4.16 0.33 -12.97
CA ASP A 166 -3.98 -1.06 -13.44
C ASP A 166 -5.32 -1.74 -13.74
N LEU A 167 -6.36 -1.43 -12.95
CA LEU A 167 -7.70 -1.96 -13.14
C LEU A 167 -8.51 -1.23 -14.23
N TYR A 168 -8.19 0.02 -14.55
CA TYR A 168 -8.95 0.89 -15.46
C TYR A 168 -8.07 1.84 -16.28
N SER A 169 -7.10 1.32 -17.01
CA SER A 169 -6.14 2.13 -17.78
C SER A 169 -6.74 2.94 -18.93
N ASN A 170 -7.98 2.64 -19.32
CA ASN A 170 -8.70 3.28 -20.43
C ASN A 170 -9.52 4.52 -20.03
N ILE A 171 -9.44 4.97 -18.78
CA ILE A 171 -10.14 6.18 -18.33
C ILE A 171 -9.42 7.42 -18.83
N ASP A 172 -10.17 8.41 -19.30
CA ASP A 172 -9.61 9.68 -19.76
C ASP A 172 -8.68 10.30 -18.70
N ASP A 173 -7.56 10.84 -19.16
CA ASP A 173 -6.49 11.47 -18.37
C ASP A 173 -5.61 10.53 -17.54
N PHE A 174 -5.97 9.25 -17.35
CA PHE A 174 -5.20 8.35 -16.48
C PHE A 174 -3.76 8.12 -16.97
N ASP A 175 -3.52 7.96 -18.29
CA ASP A 175 -2.15 7.84 -18.82
C ASP A 175 -1.31 9.10 -18.56
N TYR A 176 -1.92 10.27 -18.76
CA TYR A 176 -1.27 11.55 -18.43
C TYR A 176 -0.95 11.63 -16.93
N GLN A 177 -1.92 11.33 -16.06
CA GLN A 177 -1.76 11.40 -14.61
C GLN A 177 -0.68 10.44 -14.11
N LEU A 178 -0.62 9.20 -14.61
CA LEU A 178 0.43 8.24 -14.26
C LEU A 178 1.82 8.81 -14.57
N ARG A 179 2.00 9.37 -15.77
CA ARG A 179 3.27 9.99 -16.16
C ARG A 179 3.57 11.24 -15.34
N SER A 180 2.55 12.05 -15.04
CA SER A 180 2.68 13.28 -14.26
C SER A 180 3.16 12.99 -12.84
N VAL A 181 2.51 12.02 -12.17
CA VAL A 181 2.88 11.51 -10.85
C VAL A 181 4.32 10.98 -10.85
N ALA A 182 4.66 10.12 -11.81
CA ALA A 182 6.01 9.55 -11.91
C ALA A 182 7.09 10.62 -12.11
N ASN A 183 6.85 11.60 -13.00
CA ASN A 183 7.80 12.68 -13.25
C ASN A 183 7.98 13.58 -12.03
N GLN A 184 6.89 13.92 -11.33
CA GLN A 184 6.97 14.79 -10.16
C GLN A 184 7.74 14.12 -9.02
N TRP A 185 7.42 12.86 -8.71
CA TRP A 185 8.14 12.13 -7.67
C TRP A 185 9.59 11.85 -8.05
N LEU A 186 9.89 11.57 -9.32
CA LEU A 186 11.28 11.47 -9.78
C LEU A 186 12.03 12.79 -9.56
N ARG A 187 11.43 13.94 -9.90
CA ARG A 187 12.02 15.26 -9.66
C ARG A 187 12.27 15.52 -8.17
N ALA A 188 11.40 15.04 -7.28
CA ALA A 188 11.62 15.10 -5.84
C ALA A 188 12.83 14.25 -5.43
N VAL A 189 12.93 13.01 -5.90
CA VAL A 189 14.06 12.11 -5.64
C VAL A 189 15.38 12.71 -6.15
N GLU A 190 15.40 13.31 -7.34
CA GLU A 190 16.56 14.02 -7.88
C GLU A 190 16.95 15.24 -7.02
N SER A 191 15.95 16.00 -6.56
CA SER A 191 16.16 17.17 -5.69
C SER A 191 16.69 16.79 -4.31
N MET A 192 16.37 15.59 -3.82
CA MET A 192 16.96 14.99 -2.61
C MET A 192 18.40 14.46 -2.83
N GLY A 193 18.93 14.59 -4.05
CA GLY A 193 20.29 14.22 -4.41
C GLY A 193 20.42 12.95 -5.25
N GLY A 194 19.33 12.29 -5.65
CA GLY A 194 19.39 11.12 -6.51
C GLY A 194 20.03 11.43 -7.87
N SER A 195 21.02 10.64 -8.28
CA SER A 195 21.67 10.81 -9.59
C SER A 195 22.30 9.51 -10.07
N SER A 196 22.36 9.30 -11.38
CA SER A 196 23.05 8.15 -12.00
C SER A 196 24.52 8.45 -12.29
N THR A 197 24.91 9.73 -12.35
CA THR A 197 26.23 10.16 -12.85
C THR A 197 26.77 11.37 -12.07
N PRO A 198 27.64 11.17 -11.05
CA PRO A 198 27.94 9.88 -10.44
C PRO A 198 26.72 9.29 -9.75
N TRP A 199 26.72 7.98 -9.52
CA TRP A 199 25.69 7.33 -8.74
C TRP A 199 25.63 7.92 -7.33
N ASN A 200 24.49 8.48 -6.94
CA ASN A 200 24.30 9.09 -5.64
C ASN A 200 22.94 8.72 -5.05
N VAL A 201 22.96 8.27 -3.80
CA VAL A 201 21.75 7.90 -3.05
C VAL A 201 21.14 9.17 -2.46
N PRO A 202 19.84 9.44 -2.67
CA PRO A 202 19.14 10.59 -2.12
C PRO A 202 19.01 10.48 -0.61
N ASN A 203 18.87 11.61 0.08
CA ASN A 203 18.46 11.61 1.48
C ASN A 203 16.93 11.78 1.58
N MET A 204 16.22 10.81 2.14
CA MET A 204 14.76 10.87 2.32
C MET A 204 14.32 10.91 3.80
N ASP A 205 15.26 11.22 4.71
CA ASP A 205 15.03 11.28 6.17
C ASP A 205 14.35 12.59 6.59
N TYR A 206 13.11 12.79 6.15
CA TYR A 206 12.28 13.98 6.36
C TYR A 206 10.88 13.62 6.89
N THR A 207 10.14 14.60 7.39
CA THR A 207 8.73 14.43 7.83
C THR A 207 7.80 14.41 6.63
N GLY A 208 8.07 15.29 5.67
CA GLY A 208 7.35 15.36 4.40
C GLY A 208 8.19 16.11 3.36
N TRP A 209 7.57 16.45 2.24
CA TRP A 209 8.27 17.13 1.14
C TRP A 209 7.36 18.10 0.41
N ASP A 210 7.80 19.35 0.31
CA ASP A 210 7.12 20.37 -0.45
C ASP A 210 7.41 20.17 -1.94
N LEU A 211 6.46 19.57 -2.66
CA LEU A 211 6.55 19.32 -4.09
C LEU A 211 6.57 20.61 -4.94
N SER A 212 5.98 21.69 -4.44
CA SER A 212 5.94 22.96 -5.16
C SER A 212 7.33 23.61 -5.19
N ASN A 213 8.01 23.61 -4.04
CA ASN A 213 9.33 24.23 -3.88
C ASN A 213 10.49 23.24 -4.03
N MET A 214 10.22 21.93 -4.04
CA MET A 214 11.22 20.85 -3.99
C MET A 214 12.15 20.97 -2.80
N THR A 215 11.56 21.16 -1.62
CA THR A 215 12.29 21.34 -0.36
C THR A 215 11.78 20.39 0.73
N PRO A 216 12.65 19.97 1.66
CA PRO A 216 12.23 19.10 2.75
C PRO A 216 11.31 19.83 3.72
N HIS A 217 10.28 19.12 4.20
CA HIS A 217 9.54 19.52 5.39
C HIS A 217 10.15 18.83 6.62
N ILE A 218 10.48 19.63 7.63
CA ILE A 218 11.08 19.15 8.88
C ILE A 218 10.09 19.40 10.02
N GLY A 219 9.37 18.34 10.39
CA GLY A 219 8.51 18.28 11.55
C GLY A 219 9.14 17.45 12.67
N ASP A 220 8.29 17.01 13.60
CA ASP A 220 8.72 16.31 14.83
C ASP A 220 9.13 14.85 14.57
N VAL A 221 8.45 14.17 13.66
CA VAL A 221 8.70 12.76 13.30
C VAL A 221 9.15 12.69 11.86
N LYS A 222 10.24 11.97 11.59
CA LYS A 222 10.70 11.71 10.22
C LYS A 222 10.16 10.37 9.75
N GLU A 223 9.84 10.25 8.48
CA GLU A 223 9.24 9.05 7.87
C GLU A 223 10.07 8.52 6.69
N PRO A 224 11.28 7.98 6.94
CA PRO A 224 12.15 7.41 5.90
C PRO A 224 11.51 6.28 5.10
N GLU A 225 10.45 5.64 5.63
CA GLU A 225 9.71 4.61 4.91
C GLU A 225 9.02 5.12 3.63
N ALA A 226 8.86 6.45 3.48
CA ALA A 226 8.39 7.09 2.26
C ALA A 226 9.20 6.66 1.03
N ALA A 227 10.50 6.37 1.21
CA ALA A 227 11.35 5.81 0.17
C ALA A 227 10.80 4.53 -0.45
N GLY A 228 10.12 3.68 0.35
CA GLY A 228 9.46 2.47 -0.12
C GLY A 228 8.26 2.76 -1.02
N ALA A 229 7.43 3.74 -0.66
CA ALA A 229 6.30 4.16 -1.50
C ALA A 229 6.78 4.84 -2.81
N LEU A 230 7.80 5.70 -2.74
CA LEU A 230 8.39 6.31 -3.94
C LEU A 230 9.00 5.28 -4.87
N ALA A 231 9.74 4.30 -4.33
CA ALA A 231 10.25 3.18 -5.10
C ALA A 231 9.12 2.39 -5.79
N TRP A 232 8.04 2.12 -5.06
CA TRP A 232 6.88 1.42 -5.59
C TRP A 232 6.23 2.19 -6.75
N ILE A 233 6.02 3.50 -6.60
CA ILE A 233 5.43 4.35 -7.64
C ILE A 233 6.31 4.37 -8.89
N LEU A 234 7.61 4.67 -8.71
CA LEU A 234 8.56 4.83 -9.80
C LEU A 234 8.83 3.51 -10.53
N TYR A 235 8.93 2.40 -9.81
CA TYR A 235 9.14 1.11 -10.44
C TYR A 235 7.92 0.66 -11.25
N ASN A 236 6.71 0.85 -10.74
CA ASN A 236 5.51 0.53 -11.53
C ASN A 236 5.33 1.48 -12.73
N ALA A 237 5.73 2.75 -12.60
CA ALA A 237 5.79 3.66 -13.76
C ALA A 237 6.79 3.16 -14.82
N TYR A 238 7.93 2.63 -14.40
CA TYR A 238 8.88 1.97 -15.31
C TYR A 238 8.25 0.75 -16.00
N LYS A 239 7.53 -0.11 -15.25
CA LYS A 239 6.86 -1.27 -15.84
C LYS A 239 5.83 -0.90 -16.91
N GLU A 240 5.09 0.19 -16.68
CA GLU A 240 4.07 0.68 -17.62
C GLU A 240 4.68 1.38 -18.84
N THR A 241 5.67 2.24 -18.61
CA THR A 241 6.16 3.17 -19.65
C THR A 241 7.42 2.67 -20.38
N GLY A 242 8.19 1.77 -19.77
CA GLY A 242 9.52 1.39 -20.22
C GLY A 242 10.59 2.48 -20.05
N GLU A 243 10.29 3.62 -19.42
CA GLU A 243 11.24 4.72 -19.27
C GLU A 243 12.24 4.45 -18.13
N GLU A 244 13.50 4.19 -18.50
CA GLU A 244 14.59 3.83 -17.58
C GLU A 244 14.84 4.85 -16.46
N LYS A 245 14.50 6.13 -16.66
CA LYS A 245 14.64 7.18 -15.63
C LYS A 245 13.83 6.86 -14.37
N TYR A 246 12.64 6.24 -14.51
CA TYR A 246 11.84 5.85 -13.36
C TYR A 246 12.43 4.64 -12.65
N LYS A 247 13.02 3.69 -13.40
CA LYS A 247 13.76 2.56 -12.80
C LYS A 247 14.91 3.06 -11.93
N ASN A 248 15.71 3.99 -12.44
CA ASN A 248 16.81 4.61 -11.69
C ASN A 248 16.30 5.27 -10.40
N GLY A 249 15.23 6.06 -10.49
CA GLY A 249 14.61 6.68 -9.31
C GLY A 249 14.11 5.67 -8.27
N ALA A 250 13.57 4.53 -8.71
CA ALA A 250 13.19 3.45 -7.82
C ALA A 250 14.40 2.79 -7.14
N GLU A 251 15.48 2.53 -7.88
CA GLU A 251 16.72 1.98 -7.34
C GLU A 251 17.35 2.92 -6.30
N TRP A 252 17.44 4.22 -6.58
CA TRP A 252 17.91 5.23 -5.63
C TRP A 252 17.10 5.25 -4.33
N SER A 253 15.77 5.19 -4.44
CA SER A 253 14.86 5.19 -3.29
C SER A 253 15.03 3.91 -2.46
N MET A 254 15.10 2.75 -3.11
CA MET A 254 15.30 1.48 -2.42
C MET A 254 16.69 1.33 -1.81
N GLU A 255 17.73 1.91 -2.43
CA GLU A 255 19.07 1.92 -1.83
C GLU A 255 19.12 2.76 -0.56
N PHE A 256 18.43 3.90 -0.52
CA PHE A 256 18.28 4.66 0.73
C PHE A 256 17.60 3.80 1.80
N LEU A 257 16.42 3.23 1.51
CA LEU A 257 15.65 2.43 2.48
C LEU A 257 16.43 1.18 2.94
N ASN A 258 17.06 0.47 2.01
CA ASN A 258 17.82 -0.73 2.30
C ASN A 258 19.08 -0.45 3.14
N ASN A 259 19.67 0.74 3.03
CA ASN A 259 20.81 1.14 3.84
C ASN A 259 20.42 1.90 5.12
N TYR A 260 19.14 2.22 5.31
CA TYR A 260 18.67 2.89 6.51
C TYR A 260 18.97 2.02 7.77
N PRO A 261 19.45 2.61 8.88
CA PRO A 261 20.03 1.84 9.98
C PRO A 261 19.03 1.32 11.01
N THR A 262 17.86 1.95 11.14
CA THR A 262 16.84 1.63 12.16
C THR A 262 15.49 1.33 11.52
N ASN A 263 14.54 0.79 12.29
CA ASN A 263 13.18 0.54 11.78
C ASN A 263 12.52 1.89 11.42
N PRO A 264 12.19 2.15 10.14
CA PRO A 264 11.60 3.42 9.70
C PRO A 264 10.06 3.37 9.66
N SER A 265 9.44 2.28 10.12
CA SER A 265 7.98 2.11 10.07
C SER A 265 7.28 3.18 10.90
N TYR A 266 6.31 3.85 10.27
CA TYR A 266 5.46 4.86 10.87
C TYR A 266 3.98 4.50 10.68
N GLU A 267 3.51 4.18 9.46
CA GLU A 267 2.10 3.89 9.19
C GLU A 267 1.86 2.81 8.11
N LEU A 268 2.14 3.08 6.82
CA LEU A 268 1.67 2.25 5.69
C LEU A 268 2.67 2.03 4.55
N GLN A 269 3.70 2.86 4.43
CA GLN A 269 4.54 2.91 3.24
C GLN A 269 5.52 1.72 3.17
N LEU A 270 6.09 1.31 4.30
CA LEU A 270 7.10 0.25 4.37
C LEU A 270 6.64 -1.08 3.75
N PRO A 271 5.43 -1.62 4.03
CA PRO A 271 4.91 -2.82 3.37
C PRO A 271 5.02 -2.78 1.83
N TYR A 272 4.68 -1.65 1.21
CA TYR A 272 4.78 -1.46 -0.24
C TYR A 272 6.24 -1.40 -0.70
N GLY A 273 7.12 -0.79 0.11
CA GLY A 273 8.58 -0.82 -0.08
C GLY A 273 9.17 -2.24 -0.04
N VAL A 274 8.72 -3.08 0.90
CA VAL A 274 9.19 -4.47 0.99
C VAL A 274 8.74 -5.29 -0.22
N TYR A 275 7.49 -5.10 -0.64
CA TYR A 275 6.97 -5.75 -1.85
C TYR A 275 7.77 -5.35 -3.08
N ILE A 276 8.02 -4.05 -3.29
CA ILE A 276 8.76 -3.61 -4.47
C ILE A 276 10.22 -4.06 -4.41
N ALA A 277 10.82 -4.11 -3.22
CA ALA A 277 12.16 -4.66 -3.04
C ALA A 277 12.25 -6.12 -3.51
N ALA A 278 11.25 -6.95 -3.15
CA ALA A 278 11.23 -8.35 -3.56
C ALA A 278 11.06 -8.50 -5.07
N LYS A 279 10.15 -7.71 -5.66
CA LYS A 279 9.95 -7.65 -7.10
C LYS A 279 11.22 -7.22 -7.84
N MET A 280 11.90 -6.18 -7.37
CA MET A 280 13.16 -5.71 -7.94
C MET A 280 14.29 -6.73 -7.78
N ASN A 281 14.38 -7.44 -6.65
CA ASN A 281 15.36 -8.51 -6.47
C ASN A 281 15.16 -9.62 -7.52
N ALA A 282 13.91 -10.02 -7.76
CA ALA A 282 13.58 -11.06 -8.72
C ALA A 282 13.73 -10.60 -10.19
N GLU A 283 13.33 -9.37 -10.52
CA GLU A 283 13.26 -8.88 -11.90
C GLU A 283 14.56 -8.18 -12.36
N LEU A 284 15.28 -7.49 -11.47
CA LEU A 284 16.50 -6.74 -11.78
C LEU A 284 17.77 -7.41 -11.25
N GLY A 285 17.66 -8.39 -10.35
CA GLY A 285 18.80 -9.02 -9.69
C GLY A 285 19.41 -8.18 -8.56
N THR A 286 18.70 -7.15 -8.08
CA THR A 286 19.08 -6.42 -6.86
C THR A 286 19.12 -7.36 -5.65
N GLN A 287 19.75 -6.92 -4.55
CA GLN A 287 19.96 -7.74 -3.36
C GLN A 287 19.48 -7.02 -2.10
N TYR A 288 18.32 -6.38 -2.17
CA TYR A 288 17.72 -5.71 -1.01
C TYR A 288 17.35 -6.72 0.08
N ASN A 289 17.59 -6.35 1.33
CA ASN A 289 17.41 -7.21 2.49
C ASN A 289 15.94 -7.28 2.91
N LEU A 290 15.21 -8.24 2.32
CA LEU A 290 13.78 -8.46 2.58
C LEU A 290 13.51 -8.91 4.01
N GLU A 291 14.34 -9.78 4.57
CA GLU A 291 14.16 -10.27 5.95
C GLU A 291 14.21 -9.12 6.96
N LYS A 292 15.16 -8.20 6.79
CA LYS A 292 15.26 -6.99 7.63
C LYS A 292 14.00 -6.14 7.54
N MET A 293 13.57 -5.80 6.32
CA MET A 293 12.43 -4.91 6.11
C MET A 293 11.10 -5.57 6.49
N LEU A 294 10.95 -6.89 6.30
CA LEU A 294 9.79 -7.63 6.78
C LEU A 294 9.71 -7.61 8.30
N ASN A 295 10.80 -7.90 9.02
CA ASN A 295 10.78 -7.79 10.49
C ASN A 295 10.36 -6.38 10.94
N TRP A 296 10.92 -5.33 10.33
CA TRP A 296 10.51 -3.95 10.62
C TRP A 296 9.02 -3.66 10.41
N THR A 297 8.41 -4.29 9.40
CA THR A 297 6.99 -4.12 9.08
C THR A 297 6.05 -4.76 10.11
N PHE A 298 6.53 -5.74 10.87
CA PHE A 298 5.72 -6.42 11.89
C PHE A 298 6.07 -6.02 13.32
N ASP A 299 7.34 -5.70 13.58
CA ASP A 299 7.80 -5.23 14.89
C ASP A 299 7.11 -3.93 15.30
N VAL A 300 7.00 -3.70 16.60
CA VAL A 300 6.52 -2.41 17.12
C VAL A 300 7.57 -1.35 16.83
N GLY A 301 7.27 -0.48 15.86
CA GLY A 301 8.16 0.56 15.37
C GLY A 301 8.39 1.69 16.39
N PRO A 302 9.58 2.32 16.40
CA PRO A 302 9.93 3.31 17.40
C PRO A 302 9.31 4.69 17.18
N LEU A 303 8.75 4.94 15.99
CA LEU A 303 8.26 6.27 15.58
C LEU A 303 6.84 6.54 16.07
N ARG A 304 5.96 5.53 15.96
CA ARG A 304 4.53 5.63 16.30
C ARG A 304 4.02 4.48 17.18
N ASN A 305 4.91 3.59 17.64
CA ASN A 305 4.53 2.32 18.29
C ASN A 305 3.57 1.47 17.45
N TRP A 306 3.66 1.60 16.12
CA TRP A 306 2.85 0.82 15.20
C TRP A 306 3.45 -0.57 15.01
N GLY A 307 2.62 -1.60 14.96
CA GLY A 307 3.11 -2.95 14.69
C GLY A 307 2.00 -4.00 14.74
N SER A 308 2.41 -5.25 14.60
CA SER A 308 1.44 -6.35 14.66
C SER A 308 1.06 -6.68 16.09
N VAL A 309 -0.25 -6.74 16.33
CA VAL A 309 -0.86 -7.16 17.58
C VAL A 309 -0.56 -8.64 17.82
N VAL A 310 -0.13 -8.92 19.05
CA VAL A 310 0.11 -10.26 19.55
C VAL A 310 -0.61 -10.40 20.88
N GLY A 311 -1.50 -11.38 20.97
CA GLY A 311 -2.20 -11.76 22.18
C GLY A 311 -3.69 -11.50 22.12
N THR A 312 -4.29 -11.51 23.30
CA THR A 312 -5.73 -11.33 23.47
C THR A 312 -6.05 -9.99 24.10
N TRP A 313 -7.03 -9.26 23.55
CA TRP A 313 -7.55 -8.03 24.15
C TRP A 313 -9.02 -8.21 24.52
N GLY A 314 -9.38 -7.89 25.76
CA GLY A 314 -10.76 -8.09 26.23
C GLY A 314 -11.28 -9.54 26.12
N GLY A 315 -10.38 -10.53 26.10
CA GLY A 315 -10.71 -11.95 25.90
C GLY A 315 -10.89 -12.37 24.43
N LEU A 316 -10.68 -11.47 23.47
CA LEU A 316 -10.71 -11.76 22.03
C LEU A 316 -9.30 -12.03 21.52
N ASP A 317 -9.14 -13.03 20.66
CA ASP A 317 -7.90 -13.29 19.91
C ASP A 317 -7.69 -12.19 18.84
N MET A 318 -6.73 -11.30 19.09
CA MET A 318 -6.44 -10.14 18.24
C MET A 318 -5.16 -10.30 17.43
N HIS A 319 -4.59 -11.51 17.38
CA HIS A 319 -3.33 -11.76 16.69
C HIS A 319 -3.38 -11.32 15.22
N GLY A 320 -2.31 -10.69 14.75
CA GLY A 320 -2.11 -10.35 13.34
C GLY A 320 -2.72 -9.02 12.90
N LEU A 321 -3.64 -8.42 13.67
CA LEU A 321 -4.10 -7.05 13.41
C LEU A 321 -2.91 -6.07 13.46
N ILE A 322 -2.99 -4.99 12.70
CA ILE A 322 -1.96 -3.94 12.67
C ILE A 322 -2.52 -2.67 13.31
N GLY A 323 -1.74 -2.01 14.15
CA GLY A 323 -2.15 -0.78 14.83
C GLY A 323 -1.15 -0.30 15.85
N GLU A 324 -1.57 0.59 16.73
CA GLU A 324 -0.76 1.12 17.82
C GLU A 324 -0.70 0.12 18.98
N VAL A 325 0.53 -0.26 19.37
CA VAL A 325 0.82 -1.24 20.43
C VAL A 325 1.88 -0.66 21.36
N ASN A 326 1.45 0.27 22.23
CA ASN A 326 2.32 1.02 23.14
C ASN A 326 2.15 0.58 24.61
N GLY A 327 1.18 -0.30 24.91
CA GLY A 327 0.82 -0.81 26.24
C GLY A 327 -0.23 0.03 26.99
N VAL A 328 -0.69 1.14 26.42
CA VAL A 328 -1.63 2.12 26.99
C VAL A 328 -2.56 2.63 25.88
N ASN A 329 -3.85 2.25 25.96
CA ASN A 329 -4.85 2.56 24.92
C ASN A 329 -4.50 1.97 23.54
N ASP A 330 -3.91 0.77 23.50
CA ASP A 330 -3.66 0.05 22.24
C ASP A 330 -4.94 -0.08 21.41
N TYR A 331 -4.83 0.11 20.09
CA TYR A 331 -5.95 -0.07 19.17
C TYR A 331 -5.47 -0.61 17.82
N PRO A 332 -6.23 -1.51 17.19
CA PRO A 332 -5.94 -1.95 15.84
C PRO A 332 -6.58 -0.99 14.83
N PHE A 333 -5.93 -0.77 13.69
CA PHE A 333 -6.48 0.01 12.59
C PHE A 333 -6.73 -0.89 11.37
N LEU A 334 -8.01 -0.96 10.97
CA LEU A 334 -8.45 -1.88 9.93
C LEU A 334 -7.80 -1.60 8.58
N MET A 335 -7.63 -0.30 8.26
CA MET A 335 -6.95 0.14 7.05
C MET A 335 -5.52 -0.43 6.97
N ASN A 336 -4.71 -0.30 8.02
CA ASN A 336 -3.34 -0.83 8.02
C ASN A 336 -3.31 -2.34 7.90
N THR A 337 -4.23 -3.02 8.57
CA THR A 337 -4.31 -4.48 8.46
C THR A 337 -4.57 -4.91 7.01
N PHE A 338 -5.54 -4.29 6.33
CA PHE A 338 -5.86 -4.62 4.94
C PHE A 338 -4.81 -4.16 3.93
N GLN A 339 -4.26 -2.96 4.10
CA GLN A 339 -3.24 -2.43 3.20
C GLN A 339 -1.92 -3.20 3.33
N GLN A 340 -1.52 -3.58 4.54
CA GLN A 340 -0.35 -4.44 4.74
C GLN A 340 -0.55 -5.81 4.10
N ALA A 341 -1.77 -6.38 4.16
CA ALA A 341 -2.07 -7.65 3.50
C ALA A 341 -2.02 -7.52 1.97
N GLY A 342 -2.63 -6.46 1.44
CA GLY A 342 -2.62 -6.13 0.01
C GLY A 342 -1.21 -5.89 -0.53
N ALA A 343 -0.32 -5.30 0.26
CA ALA A 343 1.07 -5.06 -0.11
C ALA A 343 1.94 -6.33 0.01
N LEU A 344 1.90 -7.04 1.15
CA LEU A 344 2.87 -8.09 1.46
C LEU A 344 2.53 -9.46 0.89
N LEU A 345 1.26 -9.84 0.70
CA LEU A 345 0.96 -11.16 0.14
C LEU A 345 1.46 -11.35 -1.30
N PRO A 346 1.37 -10.34 -2.20
CA PRO A 346 1.97 -10.42 -3.53
C PRO A 346 3.49 -10.65 -3.54
N LEU A 347 4.20 -10.30 -2.45
CA LEU A 347 5.64 -10.55 -2.31
C LEU A 347 6.00 -12.03 -2.53
N LEU A 348 5.12 -12.95 -2.12
CA LEU A 348 5.34 -14.39 -2.22
C LEU A 348 5.47 -14.90 -3.66
N ARG A 349 5.08 -14.10 -4.67
CA ARG A 349 5.36 -14.41 -6.08
C ARG A 349 6.84 -14.26 -6.43
N TYR A 350 7.55 -13.47 -5.66
CA TYR A 350 8.94 -13.07 -5.91
C TYR A 350 9.91 -13.67 -4.91
N ASP A 351 9.46 -13.98 -3.69
CA ASP A 351 10.24 -14.68 -2.67
C ASP A 351 9.36 -15.58 -1.80
N ASP A 352 9.32 -16.88 -2.14
CA ASP A 352 8.50 -17.89 -1.47
C ASP A 352 9.08 -18.36 -0.13
N ARG A 353 10.29 -17.92 0.23
CA ARG A 353 10.93 -18.24 1.52
C ARG A 353 10.15 -17.68 2.71
N PHE A 354 9.25 -16.73 2.51
CA PHE A 354 8.44 -16.14 3.58
C PHE A 354 7.01 -16.71 3.66
N ALA A 355 6.68 -17.75 2.87
CA ALA A 355 5.33 -18.26 2.74
C ALA A 355 4.73 -18.74 4.08
N ASP A 356 5.49 -19.45 4.89
CA ASP A 356 5.01 -19.95 6.19
C ASP A 356 4.70 -18.80 7.16
N ALA A 357 5.61 -17.82 7.26
CA ALA A 357 5.44 -16.66 8.14
C ALA A 357 4.25 -15.80 7.69
N LEU A 358 4.20 -15.40 6.42
CA LEU A 358 3.12 -14.55 5.91
C LEU A 358 1.78 -15.29 5.87
N GLY A 359 1.77 -16.60 5.62
CA GLY A 359 0.57 -17.43 5.71
C GLY A 359 0.01 -17.51 7.12
N LYS A 360 0.87 -17.75 8.12
CA LYS A 360 0.51 -17.74 9.55
C LYS A 360 -0.05 -16.39 9.98
N TRP A 361 0.63 -15.30 9.62
CA TRP A 361 0.13 -13.96 9.93
C TRP A 361 -1.22 -13.69 9.27
N MET A 362 -1.36 -13.95 7.98
CA MET A 362 -2.60 -13.68 7.26
C MET A 362 -3.78 -14.47 7.82
N LEU A 363 -3.57 -15.73 8.22
CA LEU A 363 -4.62 -16.54 8.85
C LEU A 363 -5.11 -15.89 10.15
N ASN A 364 -4.19 -15.41 11.00
CA ASN A 364 -4.52 -14.72 12.24
C ASN A 364 -5.20 -13.38 11.97
N ALA A 365 -4.65 -12.56 11.07
CA ALA A 365 -5.18 -11.26 10.70
C ALA A 365 -6.60 -11.38 10.13
N ALA A 366 -6.82 -12.25 9.13
CA ALA A 366 -8.14 -12.48 8.54
C ALA A 366 -9.13 -13.10 9.53
N ASN A 367 -8.66 -13.81 10.55
CA ASN A 367 -9.53 -14.26 11.62
C ASN A 367 -9.96 -13.07 12.48
N ALA A 368 -9.01 -12.28 12.99
CA ALA A 368 -9.25 -11.20 13.95
C ALA A 368 -9.99 -9.99 13.35
N THR A 369 -9.80 -9.68 12.06
CA THR A 369 -10.49 -8.57 11.40
C THR A 369 -12.02 -8.74 11.41
N ARG A 370 -12.53 -9.94 11.65
CA ARG A 370 -13.98 -10.17 11.78
C ARG A 370 -14.63 -9.32 12.87
N TYR A 371 -13.89 -8.96 13.93
CA TYR A 371 -14.43 -8.24 15.07
C TYR A 371 -14.80 -6.78 14.76
N PHE A 372 -14.33 -6.25 13.63
CA PHE A 372 -14.75 -4.94 13.12
C PHE A 372 -16.14 -4.96 12.48
N TYR A 373 -16.73 -6.14 12.29
CA TYR A 373 -17.99 -6.34 11.61
C TYR A 373 -19.01 -6.95 12.57
N PRO A 374 -20.23 -6.38 12.65
CA PRO A 374 -21.22 -6.74 13.66
C PRO A 374 -21.93 -8.09 13.42
N ASN A 375 -21.81 -8.66 12.21
CA ASN A 375 -22.57 -9.83 11.76
C ASN A 375 -21.79 -11.13 11.82
#